data_AF-A0A518B082-F1
#
_entry.id   AF-A0A518B082-F1
#
_cell.length_a   1.000
_cell.length_b   1.000
_cell.length_c   1.000
_cell.angle_alpha   90.00
_cell.angle_beta   90.00
_cell.angle_gamma   90.00
#
_symmetry.space_group_name_H-M   'P 1'
#
loop_
_entity.id
_entity.type
_entity.pdbx_description
1 polymer ?
#
loop_
_entity_poly.entity_id
_entity_poly.type
_entity_poly.pdbx_seq_one_letter_code
_entity_poly.pdbx_strand_id
1 'polypeptide(L)'
;MRLLDSAAMLATERRLVAAGASIQREEGVECCNSRQTKFWVHDPDGVLWEIYLLHEDIDHFGAGSEVVSVTPAGETSASKIDKSEVDEPESGSRLFWEHSLGTEIPTRLPFADGSLDEVRLNGTFNTALDEVTITSLLREVYRSLKEGGVVKLHTLVADRPVGGGELSLPGPASVVKATPMQDFLVRALRASQFTAVRFTKFKASPCFVVDEIQLRESMLEARKVLRGTGHEKRLVLYKGPMAEVRDGAGNIFACGEWVTVAAPVAETLRDGPNAEMFVVV
;
A
#
# COMPACT_ATOMS: atom_id res chain seq x y z
N MET A 1 -10.51 -22.37 -5.29
CA MET A 1 -10.63 -23.83 -5.55
C MET A 1 -10.15 -24.59 -4.33
N ARG A 2 -10.93 -25.57 -3.83
CA ARG A 2 -10.49 -26.43 -2.73
C ARG A 2 -9.76 -27.67 -3.27
N LEU A 3 -8.69 -28.09 -2.61
CA LEU A 3 -8.00 -29.35 -2.81
C LEU A 3 -8.27 -30.33 -1.66
N LEU A 4 -8.07 -31.63 -1.92
CA LEU A 4 -8.43 -32.71 -1.00
C LEU A 4 -7.32 -33.07 -0.02
N ASP A 5 -6.05 -32.96 -0.44
CA ASP A 5 -4.89 -33.34 0.35
C ASP A 5 -3.62 -32.56 -0.05
N SER A 6 -2.56 -32.69 0.76
CA SER A 6 -1.28 -31.99 0.59
C SER A 6 -0.49 -32.45 -0.63
N ALA A 7 -0.68 -33.69 -1.12
CA ALA A 7 -0.01 -34.19 -2.31
C ALA A 7 -0.63 -33.58 -3.58
N ALA A 8 -1.96 -33.46 -3.64
CA ALA A 8 -2.67 -32.74 -4.68
C ALA A 8 -2.29 -31.25 -4.74
N MET A 9 -2.07 -30.62 -3.58
CA MET A 9 -1.56 -29.24 -3.48
C MET A 9 -0.16 -29.11 -4.08
N LEU A 10 0.81 -29.90 -3.59
CA LEU A 10 2.19 -29.87 -4.10
C LEU A 10 2.30 -30.26 -5.58
N ALA A 11 1.44 -31.15 -6.07
CA ALA A 11 1.37 -31.48 -7.50
C ALA A 11 0.81 -30.34 -8.35
N THR A 12 -0.19 -29.61 -7.85
CA THR A 12 -0.81 -28.47 -8.53
C THR A 12 0.18 -27.29 -8.62
N GLU A 13 0.85 -26.95 -7.52
CA GLU A 13 1.87 -25.90 -7.48
C GLU A 13 3.04 -26.19 -8.43
N ARG A 14 3.59 -27.41 -8.40
CA ARG A 14 4.67 -27.82 -9.31
C ARG A 14 4.28 -27.68 -10.78
N ARG A 15 3.03 -28.02 -11.14
CA ARG A 15 2.52 -27.88 -12.51
C ARG A 15 2.36 -26.41 -12.92
N LEU A 16 1.93 -25.54 -12.01
CA LEU A 16 1.77 -24.10 -12.25
C LEU A 16 3.11 -23.39 -12.38
N VAL A 17 4.07 -23.67 -11.48
CA VAL A 17 5.45 -23.14 -11.56
C VAL A 17 6.16 -23.64 -12.82
N ALA A 18 5.99 -24.91 -13.20
CA ALA A 18 6.53 -25.45 -14.46
C ALA A 18 5.88 -24.83 -15.72
N ALA A 19 4.70 -24.22 -15.58
CA ALA A 19 4.05 -23.42 -16.63
C ALA A 19 4.42 -21.92 -16.56
N GLY A 20 5.35 -21.53 -15.69
CA GLY A 20 5.83 -20.15 -15.54
C GLY A 20 4.96 -19.25 -14.64
N ALA A 21 3.95 -19.80 -13.95
CA ALA A 21 3.07 -19.01 -13.10
C ALA A 21 3.73 -18.66 -11.76
N SER A 22 3.62 -17.40 -11.34
CA SER A 22 4.03 -16.94 -10.02
C SER A 22 3.01 -17.36 -8.96
N ILE A 23 3.49 -17.84 -7.80
CA ILE A 23 2.65 -18.33 -6.69
C ILE A 23 3.02 -17.62 -5.39
N GLN A 24 2.02 -17.07 -4.71
CA GLN A 24 2.11 -16.64 -3.32
C GLN A 24 1.43 -17.69 -2.43
N ARG A 25 2.07 -18.17 -1.36
CA ARG A 25 1.57 -19.26 -0.49
C ARG A 25 1.65 -18.88 0.99
N GLU A 26 0.59 -19.15 1.74
CA GLU A 26 0.53 -19.10 3.20
C GLU A 26 0.21 -20.49 3.76
N GLU A 27 0.92 -20.92 4.81
CA GLU A 27 0.76 -22.25 5.42
C GLU A 27 0.18 -22.19 6.83
N GLY A 28 -0.71 -23.12 7.17
CA GLY A 28 -1.20 -23.30 8.54
C GLY A 28 -1.99 -22.11 9.11
N VAL A 29 -2.58 -21.30 8.22
CA VAL A 29 -3.31 -20.07 8.52
C VAL A 29 -4.63 -20.36 9.23
N GLU A 30 -4.83 -19.76 10.39
CA GLU A 30 -6.11 -19.79 11.10
C GLU A 30 -7.02 -18.68 10.55
N CYS A 31 -7.98 -19.05 9.70
CA CYS A 31 -8.93 -18.14 9.06
C CYS A 31 -10.34 -18.37 9.61
N CYS A 32 -10.88 -17.35 10.29
CA CYS A 32 -12.12 -17.39 11.08
C CYS A 32 -12.15 -18.54 12.09
N ASN A 33 -12.63 -19.72 11.69
CA ASN A 33 -12.81 -20.90 12.53
C ASN A 33 -12.15 -22.16 11.91
N SER A 34 -11.11 -22.00 11.09
CA SER A 34 -10.45 -23.14 10.43
C SER A 34 -8.96 -22.91 10.16
N ARG A 35 -8.15 -23.97 10.23
CA ARG A 35 -6.73 -23.95 9.86
C ARG A 35 -6.53 -24.45 8.43
N GLN A 36 -5.90 -23.64 7.58
CA GLN A 36 -5.79 -23.88 6.14
C GLN A 36 -4.37 -23.61 5.61
N THR A 37 -3.97 -24.29 4.54
CA THR A 37 -2.89 -23.82 3.66
C THR A 37 -3.54 -23.29 2.39
N LYS A 38 -3.11 -22.13 1.90
CA LYS A 38 -3.67 -21.50 0.71
C LYS A 38 -2.59 -20.84 -0.13
N PHE A 39 -2.80 -20.81 -1.44
CA PHE A 39 -1.94 -20.10 -2.37
C PHE A 39 -2.76 -19.42 -3.46
N TRP A 40 -2.22 -18.37 -4.05
CA TRP A 40 -2.84 -17.62 -5.13
C TRP A 40 -1.94 -17.62 -6.36
N VAL A 41 -2.59 -17.63 -7.53
CA VAL A 41 -1.95 -17.63 -8.85
C VAL A 41 -2.81 -16.83 -9.83
N HIS A 42 -2.19 -16.01 -10.68
CA HIS A 42 -2.90 -15.41 -11.82
C HIS A 42 -2.93 -16.40 -13.00
N ASP A 43 -4.07 -16.50 -13.67
CA ASP A 43 -4.15 -17.16 -14.98
C ASP A 43 -3.70 -16.22 -16.13
N PRO A 44 -3.60 -16.70 -17.39
CA PRO A 44 -3.17 -15.86 -18.52
C PRO A 44 -4.07 -14.65 -18.83
N ASP A 45 -5.33 -14.68 -18.40
CA ASP A 45 -6.29 -13.58 -18.55
C ASP A 45 -6.24 -12.61 -17.35
N GLY A 46 -5.38 -12.89 -16.36
CA GLY A 46 -5.11 -12.06 -15.19
C GLY A 46 -5.99 -12.36 -13.98
N VAL A 47 -6.92 -13.33 -14.05
CA VAL A 47 -7.82 -13.67 -12.95
C VAL A 47 -7.03 -14.30 -11.81
N LEU A 48 -7.20 -13.80 -10.58
CA LEU A 48 -6.56 -14.39 -9.40
C LEU A 48 -7.35 -15.60 -8.91
N TRP A 49 -6.71 -16.76 -8.93
CA TRP A 49 -7.25 -18.01 -8.40
C TRP A 49 -6.67 -18.30 -7.02
N GLU A 50 -7.48 -18.17 -5.97
CA GLU A 50 -7.18 -18.76 -4.67
C GLU A 50 -7.34 -20.28 -4.73
N ILE A 51 -6.35 -21.03 -4.23
CA ILE A 51 -6.33 -22.49 -4.18
C ILE A 51 -5.94 -22.91 -2.75
N TYR A 52 -6.83 -23.63 -2.06
CA TYR A 52 -6.67 -23.90 -0.62
C TYR A 52 -6.91 -25.37 -0.25
N LEU A 53 -6.33 -25.76 0.89
CA LEU A 53 -6.48 -27.03 1.58
C LEU A 53 -6.89 -26.74 3.03
N LEU A 54 -8.06 -27.25 3.42
CA LEU A 54 -8.54 -27.24 4.79
C LEU A 54 -7.88 -28.40 5.56
N HIS A 55 -7.24 -28.10 6.70
CA HIS A 55 -6.66 -29.12 7.58
C HIS A 55 -7.66 -29.56 8.65
N GLU A 56 -8.17 -28.60 9.43
CA GLU A 56 -9.13 -28.82 10.52
C GLU A 56 -9.92 -27.54 10.83
N ASP A 57 -11.05 -27.69 11.52
CA ASP A 57 -11.81 -26.58 12.10
C ASP A 57 -11.30 -26.28 13.52
N ILE A 58 -11.43 -25.04 14.01
CA ILE A 58 -10.93 -24.58 15.32
C ILE A 58 -12.01 -23.84 16.12
N ASP A 59 -12.02 -24.09 17.44
CA ASP A 59 -13.04 -23.59 18.38
C ASP A 59 -12.85 -22.11 18.79
N HIS A 60 -11.68 -21.52 18.50
CA HIS A 60 -11.41 -20.10 18.72
C HIS A 60 -11.43 -19.31 17.41
N PHE A 61 -11.75 -18.01 17.49
CA PHE A 61 -11.61 -17.13 16.35
C PHE A 61 -10.11 -16.90 16.07
N GLY A 62 -9.62 -17.40 14.94
CA GLY A 62 -8.23 -17.25 14.54
C GLY A 62 -7.83 -15.79 14.43
N ALA A 63 -6.60 -15.46 14.80
CA ALA A 63 -5.99 -14.17 14.48
C ALA A 63 -5.74 -14.13 12.95
N GLY A 64 -6.79 -13.78 12.22
CA GLY A 64 -6.91 -14.01 10.79
C GLY A 64 -5.73 -13.51 9.98
N SER A 65 -5.41 -14.24 8.90
CA SER A 65 -4.61 -13.76 7.76
C SER A 65 -4.84 -12.26 7.55
N GLU A 66 -3.78 -11.44 7.57
CA GLU A 66 -3.88 -10.05 7.13
C GLU A 66 -4.14 -10.07 5.62
N VAL A 67 -5.43 -10.17 5.25
CA VAL A 67 -5.84 -10.43 3.86
C VAL A 67 -5.41 -9.26 2.97
N VAL A 68 -4.30 -9.46 2.25
CA VAL A 68 -3.91 -8.65 1.10
C VAL A 68 -5.04 -8.76 0.09
N SER A 69 -5.95 -7.78 0.13
CA SER A 69 -7.25 -7.88 -0.51
C SER A 69 -7.08 -7.62 -2.00
N VAL A 70 -7.04 -8.70 -2.78
CA VAL A 70 -7.07 -8.67 -4.24
C VAL A 70 -8.44 -9.13 -4.70
N THR A 71 -9.28 -8.16 -5.07
CA THR A 71 -10.65 -8.41 -5.54
C THR A 71 -10.76 -7.99 -7.01
N PRO A 72 -10.98 -8.92 -7.96
CA PRO A 72 -11.45 -8.59 -9.30
C PRO A 72 -12.97 -8.36 -9.30
N ALA A 73 -13.50 -7.61 -10.27
CA ALA A 73 -14.93 -7.26 -10.35
C ALA A 73 -15.52 -7.45 -11.77
N GLY A 74 -16.70 -8.11 -11.83
CA GLY A 74 -17.56 -8.28 -13.02
C GLY A 74 -17.12 -9.41 -13.98
N GLU A 75 -17.99 -10.21 -14.61
CA GLU A 75 -19.48 -10.28 -14.73
C GLU A 75 -19.86 -11.69 -15.29
N THR A 76 -21.08 -12.24 -15.39
CA THR A 76 -22.43 -12.24 -14.70
C THR A 76 -23.25 -13.40 -15.34
N SER A 77 -24.42 -13.87 -14.91
CA SER A 77 -25.13 -13.99 -13.61
C SER A 77 -26.31 -14.98 -13.81
N ALA A 78 -26.70 -15.80 -12.82
CA ALA A 78 -27.83 -16.75 -12.95
C ALA A 78 -28.57 -17.14 -11.65
N SER A 79 -29.38 -16.20 -11.13
CA SER A 79 -30.69 -16.40 -10.47
C SER A 79 -30.94 -17.53 -9.44
N LYS A 80 -31.30 -17.13 -8.20
CA LYS A 80 -32.63 -17.46 -7.61
C LYS A 80 -33.01 -16.50 -6.45
N ILE A 81 -34.25 -16.62 -5.96
CA ILE A 81 -35.03 -15.57 -5.27
C ILE A 81 -35.40 -15.96 -3.83
N ASP A 82 -35.21 -15.07 -2.85
CA ASP A 82 -36.28 -14.61 -1.94
C ASP A 82 -35.96 -13.19 -1.35
N LYS A 83 -36.82 -12.65 -0.48
CA LYS A 83 -37.03 -11.20 -0.23
C LYS A 83 -36.29 -10.58 0.99
N SER A 84 -36.41 -9.23 1.04
CA SER A 84 -36.26 -8.33 2.22
C SER A 84 -34.82 -8.02 2.68
N GLU A 85 -34.45 -6.79 3.09
CA GLU A 85 -35.19 -5.52 3.20
C GLU A 85 -34.26 -4.27 3.26
N VAL A 86 -34.75 -3.12 2.77
CA VAL A 86 -34.27 -1.70 2.97
C VAL A 86 -32.92 -1.27 2.35
N ASP A 87 -32.88 -0.01 1.91
CA ASP A 87 -31.86 0.67 1.09
C ASP A 87 -30.57 1.15 1.82
N GLU A 88 -29.44 1.16 1.10
CA GLU A 88 -28.46 2.26 1.03
C GLU A 88 -27.71 2.22 -0.33
N PRO A 89 -27.17 3.34 -0.85
CA PRO A 89 -26.62 3.40 -2.21
C PRO A 89 -25.18 2.83 -2.32
N GLU A 90 -24.94 1.99 -3.32
CA GLU A 90 -23.65 1.32 -3.53
C GLU A 90 -22.50 2.30 -3.85
N SER A 91 -21.37 2.12 -3.16
CA SER A 91 -20.14 2.87 -3.43
C SER A 91 -19.37 2.24 -4.59
N GLY A 92 -19.05 3.03 -5.62
CA GLY A 92 -18.37 2.56 -6.83
C GLY A 92 -17.00 1.92 -6.56
N SER A 93 -16.66 0.88 -7.32
CA SER A 93 -15.44 0.09 -7.13
C SER A 93 -14.16 0.93 -7.22
N ARG A 94 -13.33 0.88 -6.16
CA ARG A 94 -12.01 1.51 -6.13
C ARG A 94 -11.07 0.84 -7.13
N LEU A 95 -10.50 1.62 -8.03
CA LEU A 95 -9.48 1.17 -8.97
C LEU A 95 -8.10 1.33 -8.36
N PHE A 96 -7.27 0.28 -8.42
CA PHE A 96 -5.89 0.34 -7.96
C PHE A 96 -4.93 -0.35 -8.93
N TRP A 97 -3.65 -0.01 -8.82
CA TRP A 97 -2.54 -0.71 -9.49
C TRP A 97 -1.42 -1.03 -8.50
N GLU A 98 -0.64 -2.08 -8.78
CA GLU A 98 0.45 -2.52 -7.91
C GLU A 98 1.71 -2.87 -8.71
N HIS A 99 2.87 -2.54 -8.13
CA HIS A 99 4.18 -3.06 -8.51
C HIS A 99 4.77 -3.88 -7.36
N SER A 100 5.43 -5.01 -7.68
CA SER A 100 6.11 -5.86 -6.70
C SER A 100 7.59 -6.08 -7.03
N LEU A 101 8.43 -6.29 -6.02
CA LEU A 101 9.86 -6.58 -6.22
C LEU A 101 10.05 -7.82 -7.11
N GLY A 102 10.85 -7.67 -8.16
CA GLY A 102 11.10 -8.70 -9.17
C GLY A 102 10.37 -8.48 -10.49
N THR A 103 9.36 -7.60 -10.56
CA THR A 103 8.83 -7.13 -11.86
C THR A 103 9.69 -6.01 -12.45
N GLU A 104 9.62 -5.85 -13.77
CA GLU A 104 10.25 -4.74 -14.49
C GLU A 104 9.55 -3.41 -14.15
N ILE A 105 10.31 -2.33 -13.96
CA ILE A 105 9.75 -1.00 -13.71
C ILE A 105 9.07 -0.49 -14.99
N PRO A 106 7.75 -0.27 -15.02
CA PRO A 106 7.08 0.23 -16.21
C PRO A 106 7.49 1.68 -16.50
N THR A 107 7.91 1.94 -17.74
CA THR A 107 8.21 3.30 -18.23
C THR A 107 6.95 4.17 -18.34
N ARG A 108 5.77 3.55 -18.45
CA ARG A 108 4.46 4.20 -18.42
C ARG A 108 3.39 3.24 -17.90
N LEU A 109 2.47 3.72 -17.07
CA LEU A 109 1.35 2.92 -16.58
C LEU A 109 0.21 2.87 -17.63
N PRO A 110 -0.45 1.71 -17.84
CA PRO A 110 -1.50 1.54 -18.87
C PRO A 110 -2.85 2.17 -18.47
N PHE A 111 -2.83 3.24 -17.67
CA PHE A 111 -3.99 3.91 -17.10
C PHE A 111 -4.07 5.36 -17.55
N ALA A 112 -5.28 5.88 -17.67
CA ALA A 112 -5.54 7.28 -18.01
C ALA A 112 -5.13 8.22 -16.85
N ASP A 113 -4.83 9.48 -17.16
CA ASP A 113 -4.59 10.54 -16.18
C ASP A 113 -5.80 10.65 -15.24
N GLY A 114 -5.58 10.66 -13.92
CA GLY A 114 -6.66 10.82 -12.96
C GLY A 114 -7.65 9.66 -12.85
N SER A 115 -7.25 8.41 -13.15
CA SER A 115 -8.15 7.25 -13.19
C SER A 115 -8.05 6.29 -11.98
N LEU A 116 -6.91 6.22 -11.30
CA LEU A 116 -6.69 5.30 -10.15
C LEU A 116 -7.04 5.95 -8.80
N ASP A 117 -7.64 5.21 -7.88
CA ASP A 117 -7.84 5.62 -6.49
C ASP A 117 -6.60 5.34 -5.61
N GLU A 118 -5.90 4.24 -5.88
CA GLU A 118 -4.75 3.78 -5.10
C GLU A 118 -3.63 3.21 -5.99
N VAL A 119 -2.38 3.39 -5.59
CA VAL A 119 -1.21 2.69 -6.15
C VAL A 119 -0.38 2.07 -5.02
N ARG A 120 0.07 0.83 -5.20
CA ARG A 120 0.91 0.09 -4.25
C ARG A 120 2.28 -0.19 -4.86
N LEU A 121 3.35 0.07 -4.09
CA LEU A 121 4.75 -0.11 -4.50
C LEU A 121 5.45 -1.00 -3.47
N ASN A 122 5.39 -2.31 -3.69
CA ASN A 122 5.76 -3.36 -2.72
C ASN A 122 7.19 -3.87 -3.01
N GLY A 123 8.16 -3.38 -2.25
CA GLY A 123 9.57 -3.63 -2.48
C GLY A 123 10.13 -3.00 -3.76
N THR A 124 9.38 -2.15 -4.46
CA THR A 124 9.79 -1.51 -5.72
C THR A 124 11.12 -0.77 -5.62
N PHE A 125 11.40 -0.15 -4.48
CA PHE A 125 12.65 0.58 -4.20
C PHE A 125 13.74 -0.30 -3.58
N ASN A 126 13.51 -1.61 -3.50
CA ASN A 126 14.48 -2.61 -3.03
C ASN A 126 15.20 -3.36 -4.16
N THR A 127 14.96 -2.98 -5.41
CA THR A 127 15.91 -3.20 -6.51
C THR A 127 16.78 -1.96 -6.71
N ALA A 128 17.92 -2.10 -7.39
CA ALA A 128 18.85 -1.00 -7.66
C ALA A 128 18.29 -0.08 -8.76
N LEU A 129 17.68 1.04 -8.37
CA LEU A 129 17.15 2.07 -9.28
C LEU A 129 17.95 3.36 -9.16
N ASP A 130 18.17 4.04 -10.30
CA ASP A 130 18.70 5.41 -10.32
C ASP A 130 17.62 6.46 -10.02
N GLU A 131 18.05 7.68 -9.68
CA GLU A 131 17.15 8.79 -9.34
C GLU A 131 16.25 9.21 -10.52
N VAL A 132 16.67 8.99 -11.77
CA VAL A 132 15.90 9.33 -12.97
C VAL A 132 14.71 8.39 -13.13
N THR A 133 14.93 7.09 -12.91
CA THR A 133 13.94 6.02 -12.93
C THR A 133 12.95 6.19 -11.78
N ILE A 134 13.46 6.44 -10.56
CA ILE A 134 12.64 6.74 -9.37
C ILE A 134 11.74 7.95 -9.61
N THR A 135 12.30 9.06 -10.11
CA THR A 135 11.55 10.29 -10.39
C THR A 135 10.51 10.10 -11.50
N SER A 136 10.82 9.28 -12.50
CA SER A 136 9.91 9.01 -13.62
C SER A 136 8.76 8.11 -13.21
N LEU A 137 9.02 7.06 -12.42
CA LEU A 137 8.00 6.19 -11.82
C LEU A 137 7.05 7.01 -10.92
N LEU A 138 7.59 7.81 -9.99
CA LEU A 138 6.75 8.62 -9.09
C LEU A 138 5.91 9.66 -9.85
N ARG A 139 6.42 10.21 -10.96
CA ARG A 139 5.67 11.09 -11.86
C ARG A 139 4.51 10.35 -12.56
N GLU A 140 4.72 9.11 -13.01
CA GLU A 140 3.68 8.29 -13.64
C GLU A 140 2.60 7.83 -12.66
N VAL A 141 2.98 7.49 -11.42
CA VAL A 141 2.04 7.24 -10.33
C VAL A 141 1.22 8.51 -10.03
N TYR A 142 1.87 9.67 -9.94
CA TYR A 142 1.19 10.95 -9.74
C TYR A 142 0.27 11.34 -10.92
N ARG A 143 0.63 11.01 -12.17
CA ARG A 143 -0.24 11.21 -13.33
C ARG A 143 -1.52 10.37 -13.20
N SER A 144 -1.35 9.07 -12.95
CA SER A 144 -2.42 8.07 -13.03
C SER A 144 -3.44 8.15 -11.89
N LEU A 145 -3.02 8.58 -10.69
CA LEU A 145 -3.93 8.77 -9.55
C LEU A 145 -4.94 9.91 -9.75
N LYS A 146 -6.16 9.72 -9.27
CA LYS A 146 -7.17 10.76 -9.00
C LYS A 146 -6.64 11.78 -7.99
N GLU A 147 -7.20 12.98 -7.97
CA GLU A 147 -6.92 13.94 -6.89
C GLU A 147 -7.39 13.40 -5.54
N GLY A 148 -6.61 13.59 -4.47
CA GLY A 148 -6.83 12.91 -3.18
C GLY A 148 -6.45 11.41 -3.15
N GLY A 149 -6.21 10.81 -4.32
CA GLY A 149 -5.78 9.42 -4.50
C GLY A 149 -4.44 9.11 -3.85
N VAL A 150 -4.25 7.84 -3.49
CA VAL A 150 -3.24 7.40 -2.52
C VAL A 150 -2.11 6.63 -3.19
N VAL A 151 -0.86 6.90 -2.84
CA VAL A 151 0.25 5.96 -3.04
C VAL A 151 0.66 5.36 -1.71
N LYS A 152 0.75 4.02 -1.67
CA LYS A 152 1.29 3.23 -0.56
C LYS A 152 2.60 2.59 -1.00
N LEU A 153 3.59 2.63 -0.11
CA LEU A 153 4.89 2.02 -0.32
C LEU A 153 5.16 1.04 0.80
N HIS A 154 5.71 -0.13 0.48
CA HIS A 154 6.27 -1.08 1.43
C HIS A 154 7.72 -1.34 1.03
N THR A 155 8.68 -1.17 1.94
CA THR A 155 10.10 -1.24 1.58
C THR A 155 10.99 -1.49 2.80
N LEU A 156 12.14 -2.12 2.57
CA LEU A 156 13.23 -2.19 3.54
C LEU A 156 14.12 -0.93 3.36
N VAL A 157 14.17 -0.05 4.35
CA VAL A 157 15.02 1.16 4.33
C VAL A 157 16.23 1.01 5.25
N ALA A 158 17.27 1.79 5.02
CA ALA A 158 18.48 1.83 5.85
C ALA A 158 18.62 3.13 6.66
N ASP A 159 19.27 3.06 7.82
CA ASP A 159 19.67 4.23 8.63
C ASP A 159 20.87 4.98 8.02
N ARG A 160 21.74 4.26 7.32
CA ARG A 160 22.97 4.73 6.66
C ARG A 160 23.09 4.11 5.25
N PRO A 161 23.85 4.71 4.32
CA PRO A 161 24.01 4.15 2.97
C PRO A 161 24.68 2.78 3.03
N VAL A 162 24.01 1.74 2.51
CA VAL A 162 24.63 0.43 2.29
C VAL A 162 25.73 0.59 1.25
N GLY A 163 26.92 0.04 1.55
CA GLY A 163 28.08 0.13 0.67
C GLY A 163 27.86 -0.57 -0.67
N GLY A 164 28.67 -0.23 -1.69
CA GLY A 164 28.54 -0.75 -3.06
C GLY A 164 28.90 -2.23 -3.27
N GLY A 165 28.79 -3.07 -2.24
CA GLY A 165 28.83 -4.54 -2.37
C GLY A 165 27.43 -5.11 -2.60
N GLU A 166 27.32 -6.41 -2.88
CA GLU A 166 26.01 -7.06 -2.97
C GLU A 166 25.40 -7.25 -1.57
N LEU A 167 24.20 -6.70 -1.37
CA LEU A 167 23.44 -6.84 -0.14
C LEU A 167 22.92 -8.28 0.01
N SER A 168 23.58 -9.05 0.89
CA SER A 168 23.19 -10.42 1.21
C SER A 168 22.30 -10.47 2.44
N LEU A 169 21.02 -10.85 2.27
CA LEU A 169 20.03 -11.01 3.34
C LEU A 169 19.49 -12.45 3.39
N PRO A 170 19.16 -12.97 4.59
CA PRO A 170 18.72 -14.35 4.76
C PRO A 170 17.26 -14.57 4.34
N GLY A 171 16.96 -15.80 3.91
CA GLY A 171 15.58 -16.26 3.65
C GLY A 171 14.88 -15.46 2.54
N PRO A 172 13.57 -15.16 2.68
CA PRO A 172 12.81 -14.41 1.67
C PRO A 172 13.36 -13.01 1.35
N ALA A 173 14.17 -12.41 2.24
CA ALA A 173 14.77 -11.11 1.99
C ALA A 173 15.95 -11.14 0.98
N SER A 174 16.43 -12.32 0.59
CA SER A 174 17.55 -12.49 -0.36
C SER A 174 17.31 -11.93 -1.78
N VAL A 175 16.06 -11.60 -2.13
CA VAL A 175 15.69 -10.91 -3.38
C VAL A 175 15.90 -9.38 -3.31
N VAL A 176 16.12 -8.81 -2.13
CA VAL A 176 16.44 -7.40 -1.95
C VAL A 176 17.85 -7.14 -2.47
N LYS A 177 18.00 -6.21 -3.44
CA LYS A 177 19.28 -5.83 -4.05
C LYS A 177 19.75 -4.42 -3.68
N ALA A 178 18.86 -3.59 -3.14
CA ALA A 178 19.19 -2.27 -2.60
C ALA A 178 18.27 -1.91 -1.43
N THR A 179 18.65 -0.90 -0.64
CA THR A 179 17.77 -0.29 0.37
C THR A 179 17.98 1.24 0.33
N PRO A 180 16.92 2.04 0.10
CA PRO A 180 17.05 3.49 0.14
C PRO A 180 17.28 3.98 1.57
N MET A 181 17.86 5.17 1.71
CA MET A 181 17.90 5.88 3.00
C MET A 181 16.48 6.12 3.51
N GLN A 182 16.28 5.97 4.83
CA GLN A 182 14.98 6.14 5.49
C GLN A 182 14.23 7.45 5.16
N ASP A 183 14.94 8.53 4.84
CA ASP A 183 14.35 9.83 4.51
C ASP A 183 14.21 10.09 3.00
N PHE A 184 14.85 9.28 2.16
CA PHE A 184 14.94 9.51 0.71
C PHE A 184 13.56 9.44 0.03
N LEU A 185 12.77 8.42 0.33
CA LEU A 185 11.42 8.28 -0.27
C LEU A 185 10.48 9.41 0.19
N VAL A 186 10.63 9.91 1.43
CA VAL A 186 9.88 11.06 1.91
C VAL A 186 10.24 12.33 1.12
N ARG A 187 11.53 12.52 0.80
CA ARG A 187 11.99 13.61 -0.09
C ARG A 187 11.51 13.43 -1.53
N ALA A 188 11.63 12.24 -2.10
CA ALA A 188 11.24 11.94 -3.48
C ALA A 188 9.74 12.10 -3.75
N LEU A 189 8.89 11.67 -2.80
CA LEU A 189 7.44 11.87 -2.84
C LEU A 189 7.08 13.37 -2.83
N ARG A 190 7.68 14.15 -1.92
CA ARG A 190 7.45 15.61 -1.85
C ARG A 190 7.92 16.34 -3.10
N ALA A 191 9.08 15.96 -3.66
CA ALA A 191 9.57 16.48 -4.94
C ALA A 191 8.63 16.12 -6.11
N SER A 192 7.95 14.97 -6.03
CA SER A 192 6.93 14.51 -6.98
C SER A 192 5.52 15.03 -6.67
N GLN A 193 5.40 16.17 -5.94
CA GLN A 193 4.15 16.85 -5.57
C GLN A 193 3.18 16.07 -4.66
N PHE A 194 3.59 14.95 -4.05
CA PHE A 194 2.74 14.26 -3.07
C PHE A 194 2.71 14.98 -1.71
N THR A 195 1.51 15.10 -1.15
CA THR A 195 1.22 15.64 0.18
C THR A 195 0.84 14.55 1.17
N ALA A 196 0.64 14.90 2.44
CA ALA A 196 0.29 13.98 3.53
C ALA A 196 1.25 12.78 3.71
N VAL A 197 2.50 12.90 3.26
CA VAL A 197 3.52 11.85 3.33
C VAL A 197 3.78 11.46 4.79
N ARG A 198 3.41 10.23 5.17
CA ARG A 198 3.52 9.67 6.53
C ARG A 198 4.04 8.24 6.50
N PHE A 199 4.67 7.80 7.58
CA PHE A 199 4.86 6.36 7.83
C PHE A 199 3.56 5.80 8.43
N THR A 200 3.12 4.65 7.92
CA THR A 200 2.05 3.83 8.51
C THR A 200 2.60 2.64 9.29
N LYS A 201 3.82 2.19 8.95
CA LYS A 201 4.59 1.18 9.70
C LYS A 201 6.05 1.64 9.78
N PHE A 202 6.57 1.82 10.99
CA PHE A 202 8.00 2.02 11.26
C PHE A 202 8.28 1.55 12.69
N LYS A 203 9.21 0.60 12.86
CA LYS A 203 9.55 0.03 14.18
C LYS A 203 10.90 0.55 14.67
N ALA A 204 11.00 0.79 15.98
CA ALA A 204 12.24 1.23 16.64
C ALA A 204 13.34 0.13 16.66
N SER A 205 12.95 -1.15 16.67
CA SER A 205 13.86 -2.27 16.45
C SER A 205 14.04 -2.56 14.95
N PRO A 206 15.26 -2.76 14.43
CA PRO A 206 15.48 -3.16 13.05
C PRO A 206 15.10 -4.63 12.83
N CYS A 207 14.86 -5.02 11.58
CA CYS A 207 14.63 -6.41 11.20
C CYS A 207 15.90 -7.12 10.69
N PHE A 208 16.90 -6.37 10.19
CA PHE A 208 18.24 -6.87 9.90
C PHE A 208 19.31 -5.86 10.32
N VAL A 209 20.51 -6.35 10.59
CA VAL A 209 21.72 -5.52 10.72
C VAL A 209 22.79 -6.12 9.82
N VAL A 210 23.38 -5.31 8.94
CA VAL A 210 24.43 -5.69 7.98
C VAL A 210 25.53 -4.64 8.06
N ASP A 211 26.76 -5.04 8.36
CA ASP A 211 27.91 -4.12 8.53
C ASP A 211 27.58 -2.92 9.46
N GLU A 212 26.94 -3.23 10.59
CA GLU A 212 26.35 -2.29 11.57
C GLU A 212 25.17 -1.43 11.07
N ILE A 213 24.87 -1.40 9.77
CA ILE A 213 23.76 -0.66 9.16
C ILE A 213 22.45 -1.34 9.55
N GLN A 214 21.48 -0.55 10.00
CA GLN A 214 20.21 -1.01 10.55
C GLN A 214 19.12 -0.93 9.48
N LEU A 215 18.62 -2.10 9.06
CA LEU A 215 17.59 -2.20 8.03
C LEU A 215 16.20 -2.36 8.65
N ARG A 216 15.23 -1.61 8.13
CA ARG A 216 13.92 -1.40 8.77
C ARG A 216 12.79 -1.58 7.76
N GLU A 217 11.98 -2.61 7.99
CA GLU A 217 10.72 -2.80 7.28
C GLU A 217 9.81 -1.59 7.55
N SER A 218 9.48 -0.86 6.49
CA SER A 218 8.77 0.40 6.55
C SER A 218 7.58 0.41 5.59
N MET A 219 6.48 1.01 6.01
CA MET A 219 5.37 1.35 5.12
C MET A 219 5.13 2.85 5.16
N LEU A 220 4.95 3.45 4.00
CA LEU A 220 4.63 4.87 3.83
C LEU A 220 3.31 5.02 3.05
N GLU A 221 2.58 6.08 3.37
CA GLU A 221 1.41 6.54 2.64
C GLU A 221 1.60 8.00 2.24
N ALA A 222 1.19 8.37 1.03
CA ALA A 222 1.11 9.75 0.57
C ALA A 222 -0.08 9.95 -0.37
N ARG A 223 -0.47 11.20 -0.60
CA ARG A 223 -1.67 11.57 -1.38
C ARG A 223 -1.36 12.58 -2.48
N LYS A 224 -1.98 12.39 -3.65
CA LYS A 224 -2.01 13.40 -4.70
C LYS A 224 -2.80 14.62 -4.23
N VAL A 225 -2.28 15.82 -4.48
CA VAL A 225 -2.89 17.09 -4.07
C VAL A 225 -4.30 17.22 -4.65
N LEU A 226 -5.25 17.63 -3.80
CA LEU A 226 -6.56 18.12 -4.20
C LEU A 226 -6.42 19.55 -4.75
N ARG A 227 -6.65 19.76 -6.05
CA ARG A 227 -6.56 21.06 -6.72
C ARG A 227 -7.94 21.75 -6.77
N GLY A 228 -8.59 21.82 -5.61
CA GLY A 228 -9.78 22.65 -5.44
C GLY A 228 -9.49 24.11 -5.83
N THR A 229 -10.47 24.78 -6.41
CA THR A 229 -10.37 26.20 -6.76
C THR A 229 -10.27 27.02 -5.47
N GLY A 230 -9.05 27.47 -5.13
CA GLY A 230 -8.66 28.07 -3.84
C GLY A 230 -9.29 29.42 -3.47
N HIS A 231 -10.46 29.74 -4.02
CA HIS A 231 -11.30 30.86 -3.63
C HIS A 231 -12.01 30.58 -2.31
N GLU A 232 -12.47 29.35 -2.07
CA GLU A 232 -13.13 29.00 -0.82
C GLU A 232 -12.12 28.71 0.29
N LYS A 233 -12.38 29.32 1.46
CA LYS A 233 -11.52 29.30 2.63
C LYS A 233 -12.27 28.81 3.86
N ARG A 234 -11.52 28.29 4.82
CA ARG A 234 -11.97 27.79 6.12
C ARG A 234 -11.05 28.31 7.20
N LEU A 235 -11.57 28.41 8.42
CA LEU A 235 -10.78 28.75 9.61
C LEU A 235 -10.37 27.46 10.31
N VAL A 236 -9.08 27.36 10.64
CA VAL A 236 -8.49 26.20 11.32
C VAL A 236 -7.74 26.68 12.55
N LEU A 237 -8.04 26.10 13.70
CA LEU A 237 -7.27 26.28 14.94
C LEU A 237 -6.54 24.99 15.27
N TYR A 238 -5.25 25.10 15.59
CA TYR A 238 -4.43 24.00 16.08
C TYR A 238 -4.43 24.00 17.62
N LYS A 239 -4.71 22.85 18.23
CA LYS A 239 -4.91 22.71 19.70
C LYS A 239 -3.64 22.41 20.49
N GLY A 240 -2.46 22.45 19.86
CA GLY A 240 -1.19 22.05 20.48
C GLY A 240 -0.99 20.52 20.43
N PRO A 241 -0.07 19.94 21.24
CA PRO A 241 0.72 20.57 22.29
C PRO A 241 2.03 21.24 21.81
N MET A 242 2.40 21.10 20.54
CA MET A 242 3.56 21.80 19.96
C MET A 242 3.27 23.31 19.90
N ALA A 243 4.32 24.14 20.01
CA ALA A 243 4.16 25.60 19.90
C ALA A 243 3.62 26.03 18.52
N GLU A 244 4.12 25.40 17.46
CA GLU A 244 3.62 25.48 16.09
C GLU A 244 3.69 24.12 15.40
N VAL A 245 2.90 23.94 14.34
CA VAL A 245 3.07 22.88 13.33
C VAL A 245 2.98 23.48 11.93
N ARG A 246 3.66 22.87 10.95
CA ARG A 246 3.59 23.22 9.53
C ARG A 246 3.10 22.04 8.71
N ASP A 247 2.20 22.29 7.77
CA ASP A 247 1.68 21.27 6.83
C ASP A 247 2.54 21.11 5.56
N GLY A 248 2.13 20.19 4.68
CA GLY A 248 2.78 19.94 3.40
C GLY A 248 2.55 21.01 2.33
N ALA A 249 1.66 21.98 2.55
CA ALA A 249 1.41 23.13 1.66
C ALA A 249 2.17 24.39 2.12
N GLY A 250 2.77 24.38 3.31
CA GLY A 250 3.55 25.47 3.88
C GLY A 250 2.79 26.33 4.89
N ASN A 251 1.51 26.04 5.17
CA ASN A 251 0.75 26.74 6.20
C ASN A 251 1.37 26.47 7.58
N ILE A 252 1.46 27.51 8.41
CA ILE A 252 1.92 27.43 9.81
C ILE A 252 0.69 27.58 10.71
N PHE A 253 0.59 26.73 11.72
CA PHE A 253 -0.46 26.78 12.72
C PHE A 253 0.17 26.87 14.11
N ALA A 254 0.13 28.08 14.71
CA ALA A 254 0.51 28.27 16.10
C ALA A 254 -0.59 27.72 17.03
N CYS A 255 -0.19 27.23 18.21
CA CYS A 255 -1.11 26.65 19.18
C CYS A 255 -2.12 27.70 19.70
N GLY A 256 -3.41 27.46 19.47
CA GLY A 256 -4.52 28.31 19.90
C GLY A 256 -4.86 29.46 18.95
N GLU A 257 -4.13 29.64 17.85
CA GLU A 257 -4.41 30.68 16.86
C GLU A 257 -5.29 30.18 15.70
N TRP A 258 -6.13 31.08 15.16
CA TRP A 258 -6.99 30.81 14.00
C TRP A 258 -6.28 31.17 12.71
N VAL A 259 -6.04 30.17 11.86
CA VAL A 259 -5.39 30.30 10.56
C VAL A 259 -6.43 30.13 9.45
N THR A 260 -6.39 31.01 8.45
CA THR A 260 -7.25 30.88 7.26
C THR A 260 -6.55 30.04 6.19
N VAL A 261 -7.12 28.90 5.82
CA VAL A 261 -6.58 28.01 4.77
C VAL A 261 -7.61 27.75 3.67
N ALA A 262 -7.16 27.20 2.53
CA ALA A 262 -8.07 26.73 1.47
C ALA A 262 -8.88 25.50 1.90
N ALA A 263 -10.11 25.37 1.42
CA ALA A 263 -11.02 24.29 1.85
C ALA A 263 -10.42 22.86 1.78
N PRO A 264 -9.67 22.44 0.72
CA PRO A 264 -9.09 21.10 0.67
C PRO A 264 -8.01 20.82 1.73
N VAL A 265 -7.33 21.86 2.23
CA VAL A 265 -6.40 21.74 3.37
C VAL A 265 -7.19 21.51 4.65
N ALA A 266 -8.26 22.28 4.86
CA ALA A 266 -9.14 22.14 6.02
C ALA A 266 -9.86 20.79 6.06
N GLU A 267 -10.26 20.23 4.90
CA GLU A 267 -10.77 18.86 4.77
C GLU A 267 -9.68 17.84 5.11
N THR A 268 -8.47 17.96 4.54
CA THR A 268 -7.34 17.08 4.86
C THR A 268 -6.96 17.09 6.35
N LEU A 269 -7.19 18.20 7.05
CA LEU A 269 -6.98 18.31 8.50
C LEU A 269 -8.17 17.82 9.33
N ARG A 270 -9.41 17.96 8.85
CA ARG A 270 -10.63 17.46 9.52
C ARG A 270 -10.75 15.93 9.44
N ASP A 271 -10.42 15.36 8.29
CA ASP A 271 -10.69 13.96 7.94
C ASP A 271 -9.40 13.11 7.96
N GLY A 272 -8.27 13.72 8.33
CA GLY A 272 -6.96 13.09 8.43
C GLY A 272 -6.65 12.50 9.82
N PRO A 273 -5.51 11.78 9.98
CA PRO A 273 -5.14 11.09 11.22
C PRO A 273 -4.87 12.04 12.41
N ASN A 274 -4.78 13.36 12.16
CA ASN A 274 -4.56 14.38 13.17
C ASN A 274 -5.83 15.19 13.46
N ALA A 275 -7.02 14.75 13.04
CA ALA A 275 -8.30 15.45 13.22
C ALA A 275 -8.52 15.94 14.66
N GLU A 276 -8.22 15.08 15.63
CA GLU A 276 -8.33 15.39 17.06
C GLU A 276 -7.41 16.52 17.54
N MET A 277 -6.41 16.93 16.73
CA MET A 277 -5.48 18.03 17.03
C MET A 277 -5.95 19.38 16.49
N PHE A 278 -7.00 19.43 15.65
CA PHE A 278 -7.50 20.66 15.04
C PHE A 278 -8.97 20.96 15.40
N VAL A 279 -9.41 22.17 15.06
CA VAL A 279 -10.82 22.59 14.96
C VAL A 279 -10.97 23.27 13.60
N VAL A 280 -12.02 22.93 12.85
CA VAL A 280 -12.22 23.41 11.47
C VAL A 280 -13.62 23.99 11.33
N VAL A 281 -13.71 25.22 10.80
CA VAL A 281 -14.95 25.98 10.56
C VAL A 281 -14.99 26.46 9.11
#